data_AF-A0A349R0Z6-F1
#
_entry.id   AF-A0A349R0Z6-F1
#
_cell.length_a   1.000
_cell.length_b   1.000
_cell.length_c   1.000
_cell.angle_alpha   90.00
_cell.angle_beta   90.00
_cell.angle_gamma   90.00
#
_symmetry.space_group_name_H-M   'P 1'
#
loop_
_entity.id
_entity.type
_entity.pdbx_description
1 polymer ?
#
loop_
_entity_poly.entity_id
_entity_poly.type
_entity_poly.pdbx_seq_one_letter_code
_entity_poly.pdbx_strand_id
1 'polypeptide(L)'
;MNILKPYLLILLLPFIYFDSLAQSATKSIDLSTYGVVPNTGTNSTALVNKAIQSIFSKIGKKQPIILKFKKGRYDFHPEGALTREYYISNHDQDNPKTVGMAFENCDNITIDGQGSDFIYHGRMLPIALIENKNLTLKNIHIDFEGPPICQVKILQNDTINGT
;
A
#
# COMPACT_ATOMS: atom_id res chain seq x y z
N MET A 1 38.82 55.43 -42.29
CA MET A 1 37.57 55.71 -41.55
C MET A 1 36.67 54.48 -41.65
N ASN A 2 36.86 53.49 -40.78
CA ASN A 2 36.02 52.28 -40.71
C ASN A 2 35.60 52.09 -39.26
N ILE A 3 34.29 52.20 -39.03
CA ILE A 3 33.63 52.19 -37.74
C ILE A 3 33.34 50.72 -37.38
N LEU A 4 34.01 50.18 -36.36
CA LEU A 4 33.69 48.86 -35.82
C LEU A 4 32.34 48.96 -35.08
N LYS A 5 31.35 48.16 -35.49
CA LYS A 5 30.07 48.01 -34.77
C LYS A 5 30.28 47.14 -33.52
N PRO A 6 29.70 47.48 -32.36
CA PRO A 6 29.71 46.60 -31.20
C PRO A 6 28.61 45.55 -31.37
N TYR A 7 28.98 44.28 -31.48
CA TYR A 7 28.03 43.17 -31.36
C TYR A 7 27.71 43.00 -29.87
N LEU A 8 26.45 43.26 -29.50
CA LEU A 8 25.90 42.98 -28.19
C LEU A 8 25.80 41.46 -28.03
N LEU A 9 26.76 40.87 -27.31
CA LEU A 9 26.78 39.45 -26.97
C LEU A 9 25.72 39.20 -25.88
N ILE A 10 24.51 38.81 -26.26
CA ILE A 10 23.48 38.37 -25.31
C ILE A 10 23.85 36.96 -24.86
N LEU A 11 24.48 36.87 -23.69
CA LEU A 11 24.69 35.62 -22.96
C LEU A 11 23.32 35.06 -22.51
N LEU A 12 22.76 34.15 -23.28
CA LEU A 12 21.68 33.25 -22.86
C LEU A 12 22.25 32.33 -21.78
N LEU A 13 22.20 32.77 -20.51
CA LEU A 13 22.38 31.89 -19.36
C LEU A 13 21.30 30.81 -19.43
N PRO A 14 21.63 29.52 -19.56
CA PRO A 14 20.63 28.49 -19.36
C PRO A 14 20.17 28.64 -17.90
N PHE A 15 18.89 28.94 -17.69
CA PHE A 15 18.22 28.73 -16.42
C PHE A 15 18.25 27.23 -16.16
N ILE A 16 19.37 26.74 -15.62
CA ILE A 16 19.44 25.43 -15.01
C ILE A 16 18.58 25.58 -13.77
N TYR A 17 17.31 25.21 -13.89
CA TYR A 17 16.46 24.91 -12.76
C TYR A 17 17.12 23.75 -12.01
N PHE A 18 18.04 24.08 -11.13
CA PHE A 18 18.45 23.21 -10.04
C PHE A 18 17.23 23.11 -9.13
N ASP A 19 16.29 22.23 -9.47
CA ASP A 19 15.38 21.69 -8.49
C ASP A 19 16.27 21.03 -7.43
N SER A 20 16.43 21.74 -6.32
CA SER A 20 17.11 21.25 -5.14
C SER A 20 16.50 19.89 -4.79
N LEU A 21 17.27 18.81 -4.99
CA LEU A 21 16.97 17.48 -4.45
C LEU A 21 17.21 17.47 -2.93
N ALA A 22 16.64 18.44 -2.21
CA ALA A 22 16.48 18.34 -0.78
C ALA A 22 15.45 17.23 -0.53
N GLN A 23 15.92 15.98 -0.53
CA GLN A 23 15.14 14.83 -0.11
C GLN A 23 14.74 15.08 1.34
N SER A 24 13.47 15.43 1.57
CA SER A 24 12.95 15.59 2.93
C SER A 24 13.29 14.35 3.75
N ALA A 25 13.80 14.56 4.96
CA ALA A 25 14.14 13.48 5.87
C ALA A 25 12.94 12.55 6.05
N THR A 26 13.14 11.25 5.86
CA THR A 26 12.03 10.28 5.90
C THR A 26 11.35 10.30 7.26
N LYS A 27 10.04 10.53 7.28
CA LYS A 27 9.26 10.60 8.52
C LYS A 27 8.70 9.23 8.88
N SER A 28 9.19 8.66 9.96
CA SER A 28 8.66 7.41 10.53
C SER A 28 7.46 7.70 11.43
N ILE A 29 6.35 7.00 11.20
CA ILE A 29 5.09 7.16 11.93
C ILE A 29 4.69 5.80 12.49
N ASP A 30 4.62 5.70 13.83
CA ASP A 30 4.11 4.51 14.52
C ASP A 30 2.57 4.55 14.52
N LEU A 31 1.94 3.58 13.87
CA LEU A 31 0.48 3.52 13.74
C LEU A 31 -0.23 3.29 15.07
N SER A 32 0.46 2.80 16.11
CA SER A 32 -0.13 2.69 17.45
C SER A 32 -0.45 4.05 18.07
N THR A 33 0.20 5.13 17.62
CA THR A 33 -0.18 6.51 18.01
C THR A 33 -1.53 6.94 17.45
N TYR A 34 -2.07 6.19 16.47
CA TYR A 34 -3.41 6.33 15.92
C TYR A 34 -4.36 5.23 16.42
N GLY A 35 -3.95 4.46 17.44
CA GLY A 35 -4.74 3.38 18.03
C GLY A 35 -4.59 2.01 17.35
N VAL A 36 -3.84 1.91 16.24
CA VAL A 36 -3.62 0.63 15.55
C VAL A 36 -2.64 -0.23 16.36
N VAL A 37 -3.19 -1.17 17.14
CA VAL A 37 -2.42 -2.07 18.01
C VAL A 37 -2.71 -3.53 17.65
N PRO A 38 -1.70 -4.42 17.71
CA PRO A 38 -1.86 -5.82 17.35
C PRO A 38 -2.51 -6.62 18.49
N ASN A 39 -2.90 -7.86 18.18
CA ASN A 39 -3.33 -8.89 19.12
C ASN A 39 -4.60 -8.53 19.91
N THR A 40 -5.49 -7.73 19.32
CA THR A 40 -6.76 -7.38 19.97
C THR A 40 -7.82 -8.46 19.81
N GLY A 41 -7.66 -9.36 18.82
CA GLY A 41 -8.70 -10.32 18.42
C GLY A 41 -9.94 -9.64 17.80
N THR A 42 -9.84 -8.36 17.44
CA THR A 42 -10.93 -7.56 16.88
C THR A 42 -10.59 -7.06 15.48
N ASN A 43 -11.63 -6.79 14.70
CA ASN A 43 -11.49 -6.20 13.37
C ASN A 43 -10.72 -4.86 13.40
N SER A 44 -9.60 -4.82 12.68
CA SER A 44 -8.69 -3.68 12.56
C SER A 44 -8.96 -2.82 11.31
N THR A 45 -9.77 -3.29 10.35
CA THR A 45 -9.87 -2.71 9.01
C THR A 45 -10.22 -1.22 9.02
N ALA A 46 -11.31 -0.84 9.67
CA ALA A 46 -11.76 0.55 9.72
C ALA A 46 -10.73 1.47 10.39
N LEU A 47 -10.10 1.00 11.47
CA LEU A 47 -9.14 1.76 12.24
C LEU A 47 -7.86 2.02 11.45
N VAL A 48 -7.33 1.00 10.78
CA VAL A 48 -6.14 1.11 9.93
C VAL A 48 -6.40 2.08 8.78
N ASN A 49 -7.51 1.93 8.06
CA ASN A 49 -7.84 2.81 6.94
C ASN A 49 -8.03 4.27 7.39
N LYS A 50 -8.70 4.50 8.52
CA LYS A 50 -8.86 5.84 9.11
C LYS A 50 -7.51 6.44 9.53
N ALA A 51 -6.63 5.65 10.12
CA ALA A 51 -5.29 6.10 10.52
C ALA A 51 -4.48 6.53 9.30
N ILE A 52 -4.42 5.69 8.27
CA ILE A 52 -3.70 5.98 7.02
C ILE A 52 -4.25 7.25 6.35
N GLN A 53 -5.58 7.36 6.22
CA GLN A 53 -6.22 8.56 5.66
C GLN A 53 -5.88 9.82 6.47
N SER A 54 -5.94 9.75 7.80
CA SER A 54 -5.59 10.88 8.66
C SER A 54 -4.10 11.25 8.58
N ILE A 55 -3.22 10.31 8.26
CA ILE A 55 -1.79 10.59 8.06
C ILE A 55 -1.61 11.30 6.73
N PHE A 56 -2.16 10.76 5.65
CA PHE A 56 -2.02 11.36 4.32
C PHE A 56 -2.63 12.75 4.22
N SER A 57 -3.69 13.08 4.97
CA SER A 57 -4.24 14.44 5.00
C SER A 57 -3.34 15.47 5.70
N LYS A 58 -2.36 15.03 6.49
CA LYS A 58 -1.44 15.89 7.27
C LYS A 58 -0.03 15.95 6.70
N ILE A 59 0.32 15.06 5.78
CA ILE A 59 1.67 14.92 5.22
C ILE A 59 1.75 15.68 3.90
N GLY A 60 2.87 16.38 3.67
CA GLY A 60 3.10 17.07 2.40
C GLY A 60 3.30 16.07 1.25
N LYS A 61 2.80 16.38 0.06
CA LYS A 61 2.78 15.46 -1.11
C LYS A 61 4.13 14.84 -1.49
N LYS A 62 5.26 15.49 -1.17
CA LYS A 62 6.62 15.01 -1.50
C LYS A 62 7.39 14.43 -0.31
N GLN A 63 6.79 14.39 0.88
CA GLN A 63 7.47 13.96 2.10
C GLN A 63 7.55 12.42 2.13
N PRO A 64 8.76 11.83 2.13
CA PRO A 64 8.89 10.38 2.28
C PRO A 64 8.43 9.95 3.66
N ILE A 65 7.65 8.87 3.76
CA ILE A 65 7.14 8.36 5.03
C ILE A 65 7.35 6.86 5.20
N ILE A 66 7.47 6.43 6.45
CA ILE A 66 7.40 5.02 6.85
C ILE A 66 6.23 4.88 7.81
N LEU A 67 5.21 4.10 7.42
CA LEU A 67 4.13 3.66 8.28
C LEU A 67 4.57 2.37 8.98
N LYS A 68 4.76 2.43 10.29
CA LYS A 68 5.22 1.29 11.09
C LYS A 68 4.07 0.68 11.87
N PHE A 69 3.81 -0.59 11.62
CA PHE A 69 3.00 -1.41 12.51
C PHE A 69 3.86 -1.90 13.69
N LYS A 70 3.23 -2.10 14.85
CA LYS A 70 3.88 -2.85 15.93
C LYS A 70 3.76 -4.33 15.61
N LYS A 71 4.82 -5.11 15.85
CA LYS A 71 4.82 -6.54 15.60
C LYS A 71 3.66 -7.24 16.31
N GLY A 72 2.87 -8.00 15.55
CA GLY A 72 1.86 -8.93 16.07
C GLY A 72 0.81 -9.26 15.03
N ARG A 73 -0.34 -9.79 15.48
CA ARG A 73 -1.45 -10.16 14.60
C ARG A 73 -2.43 -9.01 14.44
N TYR A 74 -2.87 -8.76 13.20
CA TYR A 74 -3.94 -7.84 12.87
C TYR A 74 -5.00 -8.58 12.04
N ASP A 75 -6.25 -8.50 12.47
CA ASP A 75 -7.38 -9.16 11.81
C ASP A 75 -8.16 -8.13 10.96
N PHE A 76 -8.29 -8.40 9.66
CA PHE A 76 -8.97 -7.54 8.70
C PHE A 76 -10.24 -8.23 8.20
N HIS A 77 -11.39 -7.62 8.44
CA HIS A 77 -12.68 -8.11 7.96
C HIS A 77 -13.28 -7.20 6.88
N PRO A 78 -14.27 -7.67 6.10
CA PRO A 78 -14.98 -6.86 5.11
C PRO A 78 -15.69 -5.66 5.72
N GLU A 79 -16.14 -5.75 6.97
CA GLU A 79 -16.74 -4.62 7.68
C GLU A 79 -15.68 -3.52 7.88
N GLY A 80 -15.94 -2.34 7.29
CA GLY A 80 -15.00 -1.22 7.34
C GLY A 80 -13.86 -1.29 6.32
N ALA A 81 -13.89 -2.28 5.41
CA ALA A 81 -13.01 -2.33 4.25
C ALA A 81 -13.34 -1.25 3.22
N LEU A 82 -12.39 -1.00 2.34
CA LEU A 82 -12.57 -0.08 1.21
C LEU A 82 -13.30 -0.83 0.09
N THR A 83 -14.23 -0.14 -0.57
CA THR A 83 -14.83 -0.60 -1.83
C THR A 83 -14.20 0.16 -2.99
N ARG A 84 -13.77 -0.58 -4.02
CA ARG A 84 -13.07 -0.01 -5.18
C ARG A 84 -13.48 -0.71 -6.47
N GLU A 85 -13.53 0.05 -7.55
CA GLU A 85 -13.69 -0.54 -8.88
C GLU A 85 -12.31 -0.80 -9.48
N TYR A 86 -11.92 -2.07 -9.57
CA TYR A 86 -10.63 -2.48 -10.10
C TYR A 86 -10.81 -3.58 -11.15
N TYR A 87 -10.11 -3.42 -12.27
CA TYR A 87 -9.98 -4.42 -13.31
C TYR A 87 -8.59 -5.06 -13.21
N ILE A 88 -8.54 -6.30 -12.74
CA ILE A 88 -7.29 -7.01 -12.46
C ILE A 88 -7.13 -8.09 -13.52
N SER A 89 -6.08 -8.01 -14.33
CA SER A 89 -5.82 -9.02 -15.36
C SER A 89 -5.79 -10.43 -14.76
N ASN A 90 -6.33 -11.40 -15.50
CA ASN A 90 -6.36 -12.83 -15.13
C ASN A 90 -7.15 -13.17 -13.86
N HIS A 91 -7.96 -12.24 -13.34
CA HIS A 91 -8.85 -12.48 -12.20
C HIS A 91 -10.31 -12.26 -12.59
N ASP A 92 -11.23 -12.67 -11.72
CA ASP A 92 -12.65 -12.31 -11.85
C ASP A 92 -12.81 -10.78 -11.94
N GLN A 93 -13.73 -10.31 -12.77
CA GLN A 93 -14.01 -8.88 -12.97
C GLN A 93 -15.23 -8.40 -12.17
N ASP A 94 -15.65 -9.15 -11.16
CA ASP A 94 -16.71 -8.75 -10.23
C ASP A 94 -16.34 -7.44 -9.54
N ASN A 95 -17.21 -6.43 -9.60
CA ASN A 95 -17.00 -5.14 -8.98
C ASN A 95 -18.27 -4.73 -8.21
N PRO A 96 -18.13 -3.95 -7.12
CA PRO A 96 -16.88 -3.44 -6.55
C PRO A 96 -16.07 -4.50 -5.79
N LYS A 97 -14.74 -4.36 -5.80
CA LYS A 97 -13.81 -5.15 -4.96
C LYS A 97 -13.85 -4.65 -3.52
N THR A 98 -13.87 -5.57 -2.57
CA THR A 98 -13.62 -5.30 -1.15
C THR A 98 -12.11 -5.39 -0.90
N VAL A 99 -11.52 -4.36 -0.29
CA VAL A 99 -10.06 -4.20 -0.17
C VAL A 99 -9.69 -3.81 1.25
N GLY A 100 -8.77 -4.55 1.87
CA GLY A 100 -8.33 -4.27 3.24
C GLY A 100 -7.56 -2.97 3.37
N MET A 101 -6.57 -2.77 2.52
CA MET A 101 -5.81 -1.53 2.39
C MET A 101 -5.59 -1.18 0.92
N ALA A 102 -5.86 0.06 0.53
CA ALA A 102 -5.57 0.54 -0.83
C ALA A 102 -4.66 1.76 -0.77
N PHE A 103 -3.59 1.72 -1.55
CA PHE A 103 -2.65 2.84 -1.74
C PHE A 103 -2.72 3.25 -3.20
N GLU A 104 -3.31 4.42 -3.44
CA GLU A 104 -3.65 4.94 -4.76
C GLU A 104 -2.99 6.30 -4.93
N ASN A 105 -2.22 6.52 -6.00
CA ASN A 105 -1.55 7.79 -6.26
C ASN A 105 -0.66 8.27 -5.09
N CYS A 106 0.06 7.33 -4.49
CA CYS A 106 0.86 7.49 -3.29
C CYS A 106 2.36 7.29 -3.58
N ASP A 107 3.17 8.33 -3.36
CA ASP A 107 4.61 8.30 -3.66
C ASP A 107 5.48 8.31 -2.39
N ASN A 108 6.64 7.63 -2.46
CA ASN A 108 7.67 7.63 -1.41
C ASN A 108 7.20 7.10 -0.04
N ILE A 109 6.48 5.97 -0.06
CA ILE A 109 5.90 5.37 1.15
C ILE A 109 6.51 3.99 1.40
N THR A 110 6.89 3.74 2.65
CA THR A 110 7.17 2.39 3.14
C THR A 110 6.09 1.98 4.13
N ILE A 111 5.49 0.81 3.94
CA ILE A 111 4.68 0.14 4.94
C ILE A 111 5.51 -0.98 5.54
N ASP A 112 5.85 -0.85 6.81
CA ASP A 112 6.73 -1.75 7.54
C ASP A 112 5.92 -2.50 8.59
N GLY A 113 5.66 -3.78 8.32
CA GLY A 113 4.90 -4.65 9.21
C GLY A 113 5.67 -5.12 10.44
N GLN A 114 7.00 -4.93 10.49
CA GLN A 114 7.85 -5.39 11.60
C GLN A 114 7.71 -6.90 11.93
N GLY A 115 7.37 -7.72 10.93
CA GLY A 115 7.14 -9.16 11.07
C GLY A 115 5.75 -9.49 11.61
N SER A 116 4.75 -8.66 11.29
CA SER A 116 3.36 -8.85 11.68
C SER A 116 2.61 -9.78 10.73
N ASP A 117 1.61 -10.46 11.27
CA ASP A 117 0.68 -11.28 10.52
C ASP A 117 -0.59 -10.47 10.25
N PHE A 118 -0.89 -10.24 8.97
CA PHE A 118 -2.13 -9.62 8.51
C PHE A 118 -3.07 -10.74 8.06
N ILE A 119 -4.05 -11.03 8.91
CA ILE A 119 -5.00 -12.13 8.71
C ILE A 119 -6.30 -11.55 8.16
N TYR A 120 -6.67 -11.98 6.97
CA TYR A 120 -7.87 -11.50 6.28
C TYR A 120 -9.02 -12.49 6.43
N HIS A 121 -10.22 -11.96 6.62
CA HIS A 121 -11.44 -12.74 6.85
C HIS A 121 -12.38 -12.58 5.65
N GLY A 122 -12.88 -13.71 5.14
CA GLY A 122 -13.76 -13.73 3.98
C GLY A 122 -13.08 -13.38 2.65
N ARG A 123 -13.89 -13.13 1.61
CA ARG A 123 -13.42 -12.83 0.26
C ARG A 123 -13.11 -11.33 0.13
N MET A 124 -11.83 -10.98 0.23
CA MET A 124 -11.35 -9.60 0.03
C MET A 124 -9.93 -9.56 -0.51
N LEU A 125 -9.57 -8.47 -1.19
CA LEU A 125 -8.19 -8.19 -1.58
C LEU A 125 -7.41 -7.70 -0.35
N PRO A 126 -6.27 -8.32 -0.01
CA PRO A 126 -5.48 -7.88 1.14
C PRO A 126 -5.00 -6.43 1.02
N ILE A 127 -4.31 -6.15 -0.09
CA ILE A 127 -3.66 -4.87 -0.38
C ILE A 127 -3.78 -4.58 -1.87
N ALA A 128 -4.16 -3.35 -2.22
CA ALA A 128 -4.11 -2.84 -3.59
C ALA A 128 -3.09 -1.69 -3.71
N LEU A 129 -2.26 -1.72 -4.75
CA LEU A 129 -1.23 -0.74 -5.04
C LEU A 129 -1.46 -0.17 -6.45
N ILE A 130 -2.02 1.03 -6.56
CA ILE A 130 -2.44 1.63 -7.82
C ILE A 130 -1.70 2.95 -8.05
N GLU A 131 -1.06 3.10 -9.22
CA GLU A 131 -0.44 4.37 -9.66
C GLU A 131 0.55 4.99 -8.65
N ASN A 132 1.42 4.16 -8.05
CA ASN A 132 2.37 4.59 -7.03
C ASN A 132 3.81 4.67 -7.56
N LYS A 133 4.64 5.55 -7.00
CA LYS A 133 6.08 5.61 -7.23
C LYS A 133 6.87 5.44 -5.93
N ASN A 134 7.90 4.59 -5.94
CA ASN A 134 8.77 4.36 -4.78
C ASN A 134 7.97 3.92 -3.54
N LEU A 135 7.14 2.88 -3.70
CA LEU A 135 6.38 2.25 -2.61
C LEU A 135 7.05 0.95 -2.19
N THR A 136 7.20 0.74 -0.89
CA THR A 136 7.74 -0.50 -0.31
C THR A 136 6.75 -1.13 0.67
N LEU A 137 6.43 -2.41 0.48
CA LEU A 137 5.84 -3.28 1.50
C LEU A 137 6.95 -4.17 2.04
N LYS A 138 7.17 -4.21 3.36
CA LYS A 138 8.19 -5.10 3.95
C LYS A 138 7.78 -5.62 5.31
N ASN A 139 8.35 -6.78 5.67
CA ASN A 139 8.16 -7.42 6.97
C ASN A 139 6.68 -7.66 7.31
N ILE A 140 5.90 -8.14 6.34
CA ILE A 140 4.47 -8.45 6.48
C ILE A 140 4.29 -9.91 6.07
N HIS A 141 3.52 -10.67 6.84
CA HIS A 141 2.94 -11.93 6.41
C HIS A 141 1.47 -11.72 6.12
N ILE A 142 0.96 -12.30 5.04
CA ILE A 142 -0.44 -12.22 4.66
C ILE A 142 -0.98 -13.64 4.64
N ASP A 143 -2.09 -13.86 5.33
CA ASP A 143 -2.82 -15.12 5.30
C ASP A 143 -4.33 -14.86 5.43
N PHE A 144 -5.14 -15.89 5.21
CA PHE A 144 -6.59 -15.84 5.39
C PHE A 144 -6.99 -16.77 6.53
N GLU A 145 -7.93 -16.34 7.38
CA GLU A 145 -8.41 -17.18 8.50
C GLU A 145 -9.06 -18.46 7.99
N GLY A 146 -9.88 -18.35 6.94
CA GLY A 146 -10.41 -19.47 6.18
C GLY A 146 -9.69 -19.60 4.84
N PRO A 147 -9.10 -20.77 4.50
CA PRO A 147 -8.44 -20.93 3.23
C PRO A 147 -9.46 -20.82 2.08
N PRO A 148 -9.16 -20.06 1.00
CA PRO A 148 -10.08 -19.92 -0.13
C PRO A 148 -10.22 -21.22 -0.95
N ILE A 149 -9.36 -22.21 -0.69
CA ILE A 149 -9.37 -23.52 -1.34
C ILE A 149 -9.37 -24.59 -0.25
N CYS A 150 -10.27 -25.57 -0.37
CA CYS A 150 -10.28 -26.73 0.52
C CYS A 150 -9.29 -27.78 0.03
N GLN A 151 -8.57 -28.41 0.96
CA GLN A 151 -7.77 -29.60 0.71
C GLN A 151 -8.40 -30.78 1.43
N VAL A 152 -8.45 -31.92 0.76
CA VAL A 152 -9.02 -33.16 1.30
C VAL A 152 -8.03 -34.30 1.15
N LYS A 153 -8.07 -35.25 2.08
CA LYS A 153 -7.32 -36.51 1.98
C LYS A 153 -8.23 -37.58 1.39
N ILE A 154 -7.82 -38.18 0.29
CA ILE A 154 -8.50 -39.36 -0.28
C ILE A 154 -8.19 -40.56 0.64
N LEU A 155 -9.24 -41.17 1.20
CA LEU A 155 -9.11 -42.33 2.10
C LEU A 155 -9.24 -43.66 1.35
N GLN A 156 -10.10 -43.71 0.33
CA GLN A 156 -10.37 -44.89 -0.48
C GLN A 156 -10.80 -44.44 -1.90
N ASN A 157 -10.60 -45.32 -2.88
CA ASN A 157 -11.07 -45.19 -4.27
C ASN A 157 -11.56 -46.56 -4.74
N ASP A 158 -12.88 -46.78 -4.85
CA ASP A 158 -13.43 -48.04 -5.38
C ASP A 158 -13.59 -47.96 -6.90
N THR A 159 -12.67 -48.61 -7.61
CA THR A 159 -12.65 -48.63 -9.07
C THR A 159 -13.62 -49.65 -9.68
N ILE A 160 -14.24 -50.51 -8.87
CA ILE A 160 -15.16 -51.56 -9.33
C ILE A 160 -16.60 -51.04 -9.31
N ASN A 161 -17.01 -50.38 -8.22
CA ASN A 161 -18.35 -49.81 -8.11
C ASN A 161 -18.45 -48.33 -8.50
N GLY A 162 -17.31 -47.63 -8.67
CA GLY A 162 -17.28 -46.23 -9.11
C GLY A 162 -17.78 -45.24 -8.05
N THR A 163 -17.62 -45.57 -6.77
CA THR A 163 -18.03 -44.75 -5.61
C THR A 163 -16.90 -44.55 -4.62
#